data_AF-A0A259ICR8-F1
#
_entry.id   AF-A0A259ICR8-F1
#
_cell.length_a   1.000
_cell.length_b   1.000
_cell.length_c   1.000
_cell.angle_alpha   90.00
_cell.angle_beta   90.00
_cell.angle_gamma   90.00
#
_symmetry.space_group_name_H-M   'P 1'
#
loop_
_entity.id
_entity.type
_entity.pdbx_description
1 polymer ?
#
loop_
_entity_poly.entity_id
_entity_poly.type
_entity_poly.pdbx_seq_one_letter_code
_entity_poly.pdbx_strand_id
1 'polypeptide(L)'
;PRPRRTNQFYEEARLPLNERALLSDYRGSGYDRGHNVPAGDMTRERGMAQSFSLANMMPQARQNNQGIWAKRVEEPTRMYIKRAQGDVYVFTGSIGHAGSIGKNKVTIPSHLYKLVYDPHKKLAWAYWVENTNEAQMRPPISYTELIQKTGIDFHLPVESSESKPVLQVNKGVTESRQVLGGWYPVFFDQYSPEKVSAIISNIKAGRVASIELQYDRNLQFAQSLAQEIEAQTQMQVRLSQSSPPDSPNVSYERNRVVAIVYSK
;
A
#
# COMPACT_ATOMS: atom_id res chain seq x y z
N PRO A 1 26.27 4.79 -6.93
CA PRO A 1 25.98 3.40 -7.39
C PRO A 1 24.58 2.97 -6.92
N ARG A 2 23.74 2.42 -7.80
CA ARG A 2 22.45 1.85 -7.36
C ARG A 2 22.71 0.55 -6.59
N PRO A 3 21.93 0.26 -5.53
CA PRO A 3 22.07 -1.00 -4.80
C PRO A 3 21.79 -2.19 -5.71
N ARG A 4 22.47 -3.32 -5.47
CA ARG A 4 22.20 -4.57 -6.18
C ARG A 4 20.79 -5.05 -5.82
N ARG A 5 20.02 -5.50 -6.81
CA ARG A 5 18.71 -6.13 -6.56
C ARG A 5 18.89 -7.38 -5.71
N THR A 6 18.19 -7.44 -4.57
CA THR A 6 18.27 -8.58 -3.65
C THR A 6 17.39 -9.74 -4.11
N ASN A 7 16.24 -9.45 -4.74
CA ASN A 7 15.21 -10.44 -5.09
C ASN A 7 14.70 -11.26 -3.88
N GLN A 8 14.85 -10.72 -2.68
CA GLN A 8 14.42 -11.33 -1.41
C GLN A 8 13.02 -10.84 -1.04
N PHE A 9 12.00 -11.48 -1.61
CA PHE A 9 10.61 -11.19 -1.26
C PHE A 9 10.28 -11.67 0.15
N TYR A 10 9.44 -10.89 0.86
CA TYR A 10 9.02 -11.24 2.21
C TYR A 10 7.60 -10.79 2.52
N GLU A 11 6.97 -11.52 3.43
CA GLU A 11 5.61 -11.30 3.89
C GLU A 11 5.59 -10.07 4.80
N GLU A 12 4.69 -9.11 4.57
CA GLU A 12 4.70 -7.86 5.33
C GLU A 12 4.27 -8.12 6.76
N ALA A 13 5.27 -8.24 7.61
CA ALA A 13 5.14 -8.43 9.02
C ALA A 13 4.08 -7.51 9.59
N ARG A 14 4.13 -6.20 9.29
CA ARG A 14 3.30 -5.13 9.89
C ARG A 14 1.81 -5.22 9.58
N LEU A 15 1.38 -6.14 8.71
CA LEU A 15 -0.03 -6.39 8.42
C LEU A 15 -0.59 -7.51 9.29
N PRO A 16 -1.87 -7.42 9.69
CA PRO A 16 -2.63 -8.55 10.21
C PRO A 16 -2.46 -9.83 9.40
N LEU A 17 -2.42 -10.98 10.07
CA LEU A 17 -2.26 -12.26 9.37
C LEU A 17 -3.39 -12.51 8.33
N ASN A 18 -4.63 -12.17 8.66
CA ASN A 18 -5.79 -12.32 7.78
C ASN A 18 -5.83 -11.33 6.61
N GLU A 19 -4.94 -10.34 6.59
CA GLU A 19 -4.83 -9.34 5.52
C GLU A 19 -3.45 -9.35 4.83
N ARG A 20 -2.59 -10.28 5.26
CA ARG A 20 -1.23 -10.43 4.77
C ARG A 20 -1.19 -11.47 3.66
N ALA A 21 -0.68 -11.07 2.50
CA ALA A 21 -0.29 -12.03 1.47
C ALA A 21 0.96 -12.82 1.92
N LEU A 22 0.95 -14.12 1.63
CA LEU A 22 2.07 -15.03 1.90
C LEU A 22 2.82 -15.39 0.61
N LEU A 23 4.09 -15.80 0.74
CA LEU A 23 4.87 -16.27 -0.42
C LEU A 23 4.25 -17.52 -1.05
N SER A 24 3.55 -18.32 -0.24
CA SER A 24 2.82 -19.51 -0.67
C SER A 24 1.61 -19.19 -1.55
N ASP A 25 1.01 -18.00 -1.42
CA ASP A 25 -0.16 -17.61 -2.24
C ASP A 25 0.21 -17.39 -3.70
N TYR A 26 1.43 -16.90 -3.95
CA TYR A 26 1.95 -16.66 -5.30
C TYR A 26 2.54 -17.90 -5.95
N ARG A 27 3.01 -18.87 -5.14
CA ARG A 27 3.68 -20.07 -5.66
C ARG A 27 2.71 -20.93 -6.49
N GLY A 28 3.04 -21.15 -7.76
CA GLY A 28 2.22 -21.95 -8.67
C GLY A 28 0.95 -21.27 -9.18
N SER A 29 0.73 -19.98 -8.85
CA SER A 29 -0.47 -19.24 -9.24
C SER A 29 -0.53 -18.86 -10.72
N GLY A 30 0.61 -18.85 -11.42
CA GLY A 30 0.73 -18.32 -12.78
C GLY A 30 0.92 -16.80 -12.85
N TYR A 31 0.84 -16.08 -11.72
CA TYR A 31 1.04 -14.63 -11.64
C TYR A 31 2.42 -14.27 -11.07
N ASP A 32 3.00 -13.19 -11.59
CA ASP A 32 4.20 -12.59 -11.03
C ASP A 32 3.85 -11.78 -9.77
N ARG A 33 4.86 -11.57 -8.91
CA ARG A 33 4.85 -10.59 -7.83
C ARG A 33 5.18 -9.21 -8.42
N GLY A 34 4.17 -8.56 -9.00
CA GLY A 34 4.28 -7.26 -9.65
C GLY A 34 4.48 -6.15 -8.64
N HIS A 35 5.54 -5.34 -8.79
CA HIS A 35 5.83 -4.26 -7.84
C HIS A 35 4.93 -3.04 -8.09
N ASN A 36 4.38 -2.44 -7.04
CA ASN A 36 3.76 -1.12 -7.12
C ASN A 36 4.84 -0.02 -7.17
N VAL A 37 5.76 -0.05 -6.21
CA VAL A 37 6.98 0.76 -6.19
C VAL A 37 8.16 -0.08 -6.71
N PRO A 38 8.71 0.20 -7.90
CA PRO A 38 9.70 -0.68 -8.52
C PRO A 38 11.03 -0.67 -7.79
N ALA A 39 11.61 -1.86 -7.58
CA ALA A 39 12.95 -2.01 -7.02
C ALA A 39 14.03 -1.23 -7.81
N GLY A 40 13.85 -1.12 -9.14
CA GLY A 40 14.78 -0.39 -10.02
C GLY A 40 14.84 1.12 -9.77
N ASP A 41 13.85 1.68 -9.06
CA ASP A 41 13.77 3.11 -8.73
C ASP A 41 14.42 3.42 -7.36
N MET A 42 14.80 2.39 -6.59
CA MET A 42 15.39 2.55 -5.27
C MET A 42 16.89 2.84 -5.35
N THR A 43 17.33 3.92 -4.69
CA THR A 43 18.72 4.39 -4.69
C THR A 43 19.52 3.98 -3.45
N ARG A 44 18.85 3.45 -2.42
CA ARG A 44 19.45 3.00 -1.16
C ARG A 44 19.09 1.54 -0.88
N GLU A 45 19.97 0.80 -0.20
CA GLU A 45 19.78 -0.62 0.12
C GLU A 45 18.51 -0.86 0.95
N ARG A 46 18.23 0.02 1.93
CA ARG A 46 16.98 -0.04 2.70
C ARG A 46 15.74 0.06 1.82
N GLY A 47 15.71 1.02 0.89
CA GLY A 47 14.60 1.18 -0.05
C GLY A 47 14.48 -0.02 -0.99
N MET A 48 15.62 -0.53 -1.48
CA MET A 48 15.68 -1.73 -2.31
C MET A 48 15.05 -2.92 -1.59
N ALA A 49 15.44 -3.21 -0.35
CA ALA A 49 14.83 -4.30 0.39
C ALA A 49 13.35 -4.08 0.70
N GLN A 50 12.96 -2.88 1.13
CA GLN A 50 11.55 -2.56 1.40
C GLN A 50 10.66 -2.72 0.17
N SER A 51 11.19 -2.49 -1.04
CA SER A 51 10.44 -2.69 -2.28
C SER A 51 10.04 -4.16 -2.53
N PHE A 52 10.67 -5.13 -1.86
CA PHE A 52 10.35 -6.56 -1.97
C PHE A 52 9.32 -7.06 -0.93
N SER A 53 8.77 -6.19 -0.08
CA SER A 53 7.63 -6.52 0.78
C SER A 53 6.42 -6.94 -0.05
N LEU A 54 5.71 -8.00 0.34
CA LEU A 54 4.47 -8.41 -0.33
C LEU A 54 3.34 -7.36 -0.19
N ALA A 55 3.41 -6.44 0.77
CA ALA A 55 2.52 -5.27 0.80
C ALA A 55 2.74 -4.29 -0.37
N ASN A 56 3.87 -4.40 -1.07
CA ASN A 56 4.17 -3.66 -2.29
C ASN A 56 3.88 -4.48 -3.56
N MET A 57 3.27 -5.68 -3.44
CA MET A 57 3.03 -6.57 -4.56
C MET A 57 1.55 -6.64 -4.95
N MET A 58 1.33 -6.91 -6.23
CA MET A 58 0.04 -7.32 -6.77
C MET A 58 0.23 -8.54 -7.68
N PRO A 59 -0.74 -9.47 -7.75
CA PRO A 59 -0.75 -10.53 -8.77
C PRO A 59 -0.79 -9.89 -10.15
N GLN A 60 0.32 -9.94 -10.88
CA GLN A 60 0.45 -9.31 -12.19
C GLN A 60 0.66 -10.37 -13.27
N ALA A 61 -0.11 -10.28 -14.36
CA ALA A 61 0.05 -11.18 -15.49
C ALA A 61 1.48 -11.09 -16.03
N ARG A 62 2.13 -12.23 -16.30
CA ARG A 62 3.58 -12.29 -16.53
C ARG A 62 4.03 -11.44 -17.73
N GLN A 63 3.31 -11.54 -18.85
CA GLN A 63 3.58 -10.76 -20.06
C GLN A 63 3.28 -9.27 -19.83
N ASN A 64 2.35 -8.96 -18.93
CA ASN A 64 2.11 -7.58 -18.51
C ASN A 64 3.31 -7.02 -17.74
N ASN A 65 3.71 -7.69 -16.64
CA ASN A 65 4.79 -7.28 -15.75
C ASN A 65 6.13 -7.13 -16.49
N GLN A 66 6.55 -8.18 -17.21
CA GLN A 66 7.86 -8.24 -17.86
C GLN A 66 7.89 -7.51 -19.21
N GLY A 67 6.70 -7.25 -19.78
CA GLY A 67 6.52 -6.63 -21.09
C GLY A 67 6.01 -5.21 -20.98
N ILE A 68 4.70 -5.03 -21.18
CA ILE A 68 4.09 -3.71 -21.36
C ILE A 68 4.31 -2.78 -20.17
N TRP A 69 4.20 -3.28 -18.94
CA TRP A 69 4.36 -2.46 -17.74
C TRP A 69 5.80 -1.96 -17.62
N ALA A 70 6.78 -2.86 -17.66
CA ALA A 70 8.19 -2.48 -17.58
C ALA A 70 8.60 -1.52 -18.73
N LYS A 71 8.27 -1.88 -19.98
CA LYS A 71 8.81 -1.22 -21.19
C LYS A 71 8.02 0.00 -21.64
N ARG A 72 6.71 0.06 -21.36
CA ARG A 72 5.81 1.12 -21.86
C ARG A 72 5.23 2.00 -20.77
N VAL A 73 5.37 1.62 -19.50
CA VAL A 73 4.93 2.42 -18.36
C VAL A 73 6.12 2.86 -17.52
N GLU A 74 6.88 1.93 -16.93
CA GLU A 74 7.95 2.30 -15.99
C GLU A 74 9.15 2.99 -16.65
N GLU A 75 9.64 2.44 -17.76
CA GLU A 75 10.76 3.03 -18.50
C GLU A 75 10.46 4.45 -19.00
N PRO A 76 9.34 4.73 -19.69
CA PRO A 76 8.97 6.09 -20.07
C PRO A 76 8.81 7.04 -18.89
N THR A 77 8.22 6.59 -17.77
CA THR A 77 8.14 7.40 -16.54
C THR A 77 9.52 7.75 -16.01
N ARG A 78 10.45 6.79 -15.92
CA ARG A 78 11.85 7.07 -15.53
C ARG A 78 12.53 8.06 -16.50
N MET A 79 12.28 7.94 -17.79
CA MET A 79 12.82 8.86 -18.80
C MET A 79 12.22 10.25 -18.71
N TYR A 80 10.95 10.39 -18.30
CA TYR A 80 10.32 11.68 -18.00
C TYR A 80 10.99 12.33 -16.79
N ILE A 81 11.15 11.59 -15.70
CA ILE A 81 11.70 12.12 -14.45
C ILE A 81 13.12 12.66 -14.66
N LYS A 82 13.95 11.96 -15.45
CA LYS A 82 15.33 12.40 -15.77
C LYS A 82 15.43 13.76 -16.48
N ARG A 83 14.36 14.23 -17.12
CA ARG A 83 14.31 15.50 -17.87
C ARG A 83 13.41 16.54 -17.20
N ALA A 84 12.78 16.21 -16.07
CA ALA A 84 11.94 17.13 -15.34
C ALA A 84 12.81 18.21 -14.66
N GLN A 85 12.26 19.42 -14.53
CA GLN A 85 12.97 20.55 -13.90
C GLN A 85 12.95 20.48 -12.37
N GLY A 86 12.08 19.65 -11.81
CA GLY A 86 11.96 19.44 -10.37
C GLY A 86 11.44 18.04 -10.04
N ASP A 87 10.98 17.88 -8.80
CA ASP A 87 10.45 16.61 -8.31
C ASP A 87 9.21 16.17 -9.09
N VAL A 88 9.09 14.86 -9.29
CA VAL A 88 7.93 14.22 -9.91
C VAL A 88 7.39 13.19 -8.94
N TYR A 89 6.08 13.24 -8.70
CA TYR A 89 5.40 12.31 -7.80
C TYR A 89 4.70 11.23 -8.62
N VAL A 90 4.85 9.98 -8.19
CA VAL A 90 4.29 8.82 -8.89
C VAL A 90 3.44 8.01 -7.92
N PHE A 91 2.20 7.74 -8.33
CA PHE A 91 1.27 6.90 -7.58
C PHE A 91 0.94 5.68 -8.44
N THR A 92 1.27 4.49 -7.95
CA THR A 92 0.91 3.23 -8.59
C THR A 92 -0.21 2.58 -7.79
N GLY A 93 -1.17 1.99 -8.48
CA GLY A 93 -2.16 1.14 -7.84
C GLY A 93 -2.82 0.19 -8.82
N SER A 94 -3.80 -0.55 -8.30
CA SER A 94 -4.55 -1.54 -9.07
C SER A 94 -6.01 -1.56 -8.63
N ILE A 95 -6.91 -2.00 -9.51
CA ILE A 95 -8.35 -1.95 -9.28
C ILE A 95 -9.10 -3.10 -9.96
N GLY A 96 -10.29 -3.36 -9.42
CA GLY A 96 -11.20 -4.39 -9.88
C GLY A 96 -10.78 -5.77 -9.39
N HIS A 97 -11.49 -6.78 -9.87
CA HIS A 97 -11.35 -8.15 -9.41
C HIS A 97 -11.51 -9.10 -10.60
N ALA A 98 -10.45 -9.86 -10.89
CA ALA A 98 -10.41 -10.89 -11.91
C ALA A 98 -10.19 -12.29 -11.30
N GLY A 99 -10.57 -12.46 -10.03
CA GLY A 99 -10.33 -13.67 -9.24
C GLY A 99 -9.33 -13.43 -8.11
N SER A 100 -8.80 -14.52 -7.56
CA SER A 100 -7.84 -14.49 -6.46
C SER A 100 -6.84 -15.64 -6.55
N ILE A 101 -5.65 -15.45 -5.97
CA ILE A 101 -4.63 -16.50 -5.85
C ILE A 101 -4.44 -16.93 -4.38
N GLY A 102 -3.97 -18.16 -4.20
CA GLY A 102 -3.56 -18.67 -2.90
C GLY A 102 -4.69 -18.96 -1.92
N LYS A 103 -4.32 -19.42 -0.72
CA LYS A 103 -5.27 -19.74 0.35
C LYS A 103 -5.83 -18.47 1.00
N ASN A 104 -5.02 -17.42 1.04
CA ASN A 104 -5.42 -16.13 1.60
C ASN A 104 -6.21 -15.25 0.61
N LYS A 105 -6.55 -15.79 -0.57
CA LYS A 105 -7.38 -15.13 -1.58
C LYS A 105 -6.88 -13.73 -1.96
N VAL A 106 -5.58 -13.62 -2.28
CA VAL A 106 -5.00 -12.36 -2.76
C VAL A 106 -5.67 -11.98 -4.08
N THR A 107 -6.40 -10.87 -4.11
CA THR A 107 -7.16 -10.41 -5.27
C THR A 107 -6.25 -10.20 -6.48
N ILE A 108 -6.63 -10.76 -7.63
CA ILE A 108 -6.06 -10.42 -8.92
C ILE A 108 -6.78 -9.15 -9.41
N PRO A 109 -6.09 -8.01 -9.52
CA PRO A 109 -6.72 -6.81 -10.06
C PRO A 109 -7.02 -6.98 -11.55
N SER A 110 -8.11 -6.38 -12.02
CA SER A 110 -8.45 -6.36 -13.45
C SER A 110 -7.59 -5.36 -14.24
N HIS A 111 -7.16 -4.28 -13.58
CA HIS A 111 -6.44 -3.16 -14.18
C HIS A 111 -5.37 -2.62 -13.23
N LEU A 112 -4.33 -2.07 -13.82
CA LEU A 112 -3.20 -1.42 -13.17
C LEU A 112 -3.15 0.03 -13.64
N TYR A 113 -2.80 0.95 -12.75
CA TYR A 113 -2.61 2.34 -13.10
C TYR A 113 -1.32 2.92 -12.53
N LYS A 114 -0.75 3.90 -13.24
CA LYS A 114 0.38 4.70 -12.76
C LYS A 114 0.12 6.17 -13.09
N LEU A 115 -0.24 6.92 -12.06
CA LEU A 115 -0.40 8.37 -12.09
C LEU A 115 0.96 9.03 -11.94
N VAL A 116 1.29 9.95 -12.85
CA VAL A 116 2.50 10.76 -12.80
C VAL A 116 2.08 12.22 -12.65
N TYR A 117 2.65 12.90 -11.67
CA TYR A 117 2.39 14.30 -11.37
C TYR A 117 3.69 15.10 -11.35
N ASP A 118 3.73 16.13 -12.20
CA ASP A 118 4.80 17.12 -12.27
C ASP A 118 4.26 18.46 -11.73
N PRO A 119 4.59 18.85 -10.48
CA PRO A 119 4.14 20.10 -9.88
C PRO A 119 4.71 21.34 -10.57
N HIS A 120 5.93 21.25 -11.12
CA HIS A 120 6.56 22.37 -11.82
C HIS A 120 5.73 22.76 -13.05
N LYS A 121 5.11 21.78 -13.71
CA LYS A 121 4.21 22.01 -14.84
C LYS A 121 2.73 22.01 -14.45
N LYS A 122 2.40 21.74 -13.18
CA LYS A 122 1.04 21.46 -12.69
C LYS A 122 0.30 20.49 -13.60
N LEU A 123 0.98 19.43 -14.02
CA LEU A 123 0.50 18.47 -15.00
C LEU A 123 0.41 17.08 -14.37
N ALA A 124 -0.72 16.40 -14.57
CA ALA A 124 -0.88 14.99 -14.20
C ALA A 124 -1.52 14.17 -15.32
N TRP A 125 -1.04 12.95 -15.48
CA TRP A 125 -1.60 11.95 -16.40
C TRP A 125 -1.42 10.55 -15.83
N ALA A 126 -2.23 9.59 -16.27
CA ALA A 126 -2.14 8.22 -15.79
C ALA A 126 -2.05 7.21 -16.92
N TYR A 127 -1.12 6.27 -16.78
CA TYR A 127 -1.19 5.03 -17.55
C TYR A 127 -2.31 4.16 -16.99
N TRP A 128 -3.08 3.52 -17.86
CA TRP A 128 -4.17 2.61 -17.51
C TRP A 128 -4.06 1.35 -18.37
N VAL A 129 -3.81 0.20 -17.72
CA VAL A 129 -3.48 -1.05 -18.43
C VAL A 129 -4.27 -2.21 -17.84
N GLU A 130 -4.88 -3.03 -18.69
CA GLU A 130 -5.51 -4.30 -18.30
C GLU A 130 -4.47 -5.27 -17.73
N ASN A 131 -4.79 -6.01 -16.68
CA ASN A 131 -3.89 -7.00 -16.07
C ASN A 131 -4.01 -8.38 -16.75
N THR A 132 -3.75 -8.42 -18.06
CA THR A 132 -3.81 -9.62 -18.89
C THR A 132 -2.49 -9.81 -19.65
N ASN A 133 -2.25 -11.01 -20.17
CA ASN A 133 -1.05 -11.26 -20.97
C ASN A 133 -1.16 -10.67 -22.38
N GLU A 134 -2.39 -10.39 -22.82
CA GLU A 134 -2.77 -9.85 -24.12
C GLU A 134 -2.92 -8.33 -24.09
N ALA A 135 -2.67 -7.69 -22.94
CA ALA A 135 -2.86 -6.27 -22.72
C ALA A 135 -2.13 -5.43 -23.79
N GLN A 136 -2.86 -4.49 -24.37
CA GLN A 136 -2.34 -3.55 -25.35
C GLN A 136 -2.18 -2.16 -24.76
N MET A 137 -1.16 -1.43 -25.22
CA MET A 137 -0.90 -0.09 -24.74
C MET A 137 -1.88 0.90 -25.36
N ARG A 138 -2.55 1.68 -24.52
CA ARG A 138 -3.37 2.82 -24.93
C ARG A 138 -2.67 4.13 -24.56
N PRO A 139 -3.06 5.26 -25.17
CA PRO A 139 -2.63 6.57 -24.70
C PRO A 139 -2.95 6.76 -23.21
N PRO A 140 -2.12 7.50 -22.45
CA PRO A 140 -2.44 7.83 -21.06
C PRO A 140 -3.77 8.57 -20.95
N ILE A 141 -4.48 8.31 -19.85
CA ILE A 141 -5.74 8.98 -19.51
C ILE A 141 -5.48 10.25 -18.68
N SER A 142 -6.47 11.13 -18.64
CA SER A 142 -6.41 12.35 -17.83
C SER A 142 -6.50 12.04 -16.32
N TYR A 143 -6.06 12.97 -15.49
CA TYR A 143 -6.23 12.88 -14.04
C TYR A 143 -7.71 12.77 -13.63
N THR A 144 -8.58 13.55 -14.26
CA THR A 144 -10.04 13.50 -14.03
C THR A 144 -10.63 12.14 -14.40
N GLU A 145 -10.21 11.55 -15.52
CA GLU A 145 -10.67 10.22 -15.91
C GLU A 145 -10.18 9.15 -14.91
N LEU A 146 -8.96 9.27 -14.39
CA LEU A 146 -8.48 8.36 -13.34
C LEU A 146 -9.34 8.46 -12.07
N ILE A 147 -9.69 9.67 -11.61
CA ILE A 147 -10.59 9.86 -10.46
C ILE A 147 -11.93 9.18 -10.73
N GLN A 148 -12.52 9.37 -11.91
CA GLN A 148 -13.79 8.73 -12.28
C GLN A 148 -13.71 7.21 -12.26
N LYS A 149 -12.61 6.62 -12.74
CA LYS A 149 -12.42 5.16 -12.76
C LYS A 149 -12.11 4.56 -11.40
N THR A 150 -11.41 5.30 -10.53
CA THR A 150 -10.90 4.79 -9.26
C THR A 150 -11.75 5.19 -8.05
N GLY A 151 -12.49 6.30 -8.15
CA GLY A 151 -13.15 6.95 -7.03
C GLY A 151 -12.20 7.66 -6.06
N ILE A 152 -10.90 7.76 -6.37
CA ILE A 152 -9.88 8.35 -5.51
C ILE A 152 -9.50 9.73 -6.04
N ASP A 153 -9.72 10.77 -5.24
CA ASP A 153 -9.14 12.10 -5.47
C ASP A 153 -7.81 12.20 -4.70
N PHE A 154 -6.73 12.43 -5.43
CA PHE A 154 -5.37 12.58 -4.88
C PHE A 154 -5.07 14.04 -4.50
N HIS A 155 -6.03 14.95 -4.71
CA HIS A 155 -5.94 16.38 -4.41
C HIS A 155 -4.72 17.07 -5.02
N LEU A 156 -4.37 16.70 -6.26
CA LEU A 156 -3.23 17.27 -6.97
C LEU A 156 -3.58 18.64 -7.57
N PRO A 157 -2.77 19.69 -7.35
CA PRO A 157 -3.01 21.00 -7.94
C PRO A 157 -2.55 21.02 -9.40
N VAL A 158 -3.47 20.63 -10.31
CA VAL A 158 -3.24 20.60 -11.76
C VAL A 158 -3.85 21.83 -12.45
N GLU A 159 -3.23 22.30 -13.54
CA GLU A 159 -3.88 23.26 -14.43
C GLU A 159 -4.93 22.55 -15.28
N SER A 160 -6.19 22.93 -15.10
CA SER A 160 -7.31 22.33 -15.83
C SER A 160 -7.22 22.68 -17.31
N SER A 161 -6.88 21.71 -18.15
CA SER A 161 -7.24 21.77 -19.57
C SER A 161 -8.68 21.25 -19.69
N GLU A 162 -9.60 22.19 -19.92
CA GLU A 162 -11.03 22.00 -20.22
C GLU A 162 -11.93 21.58 -19.05
N SER A 163 -12.42 22.60 -18.35
CA SER A 163 -13.62 22.55 -17.52
C SER A 163 -14.88 22.39 -18.37
N LYS A 164 -15.52 21.22 -18.32
CA LYS A 164 -16.98 21.15 -18.34
C LYS A 164 -17.45 21.04 -16.90
N PRO A 165 -18.46 21.82 -16.48
CA PRO A 165 -18.89 21.86 -15.09
C PRO A 165 -19.33 20.46 -14.67
N VAL A 166 -18.65 19.92 -13.66
CA VAL A 166 -19.11 18.75 -12.93
C VAL A 166 -20.45 19.15 -12.33
N LEU A 167 -21.54 18.56 -12.82
CA LEU A 167 -22.84 18.64 -12.17
C LEU A 167 -22.63 18.27 -10.70
N GLN A 168 -22.93 19.21 -9.80
CA GLN A 168 -22.97 18.94 -8.38
C GLN A 168 -23.96 17.80 -8.19
N VAL A 169 -23.44 16.62 -7.85
CA VAL A 169 -24.28 15.51 -7.42
C VAL A 169 -24.82 15.93 -6.07
N ASN A 170 -26.07 16.38 -6.07
CA ASN A 170 -26.87 16.54 -4.87
C ASN A 170 -26.86 15.20 -4.14
N LYS A 171 -26.09 15.12 -3.05
CA LYS A 171 -26.17 14.01 -2.10
C LYS A 171 -27.50 14.12 -1.37
N GLY A 172 -28.53 13.52 -1.96
CA GLY A 172 -29.71 13.10 -1.25
C GLY A 172 -29.33 12.07 -0.19
N VAL A 173 -29.69 12.38 1.05
CA VAL A 173 -30.00 11.46 2.16
C VAL A 173 -30.81 10.27 1.56
N THR A 174 -30.53 8.98 1.77
CA THR A 174 -30.12 8.19 2.93
C THR A 174 -29.75 6.80 2.42
N GLU A 175 -28.71 6.19 2.97
CA GLU A 175 -28.77 4.81 3.48
C GLU A 175 -27.51 4.59 4.30
N SER A 176 -27.68 4.26 5.58
CA SER A 176 -26.60 3.86 6.47
C SER A 176 -25.98 2.58 5.92
N ARG A 177 -25.00 2.71 5.03
CA ARG A 177 -24.06 1.62 4.76
C ARG A 177 -23.43 1.29 6.11
N GLN A 178 -23.71 0.08 6.60
CA GLN A 178 -22.92 -0.55 7.65
C GLN A 178 -21.47 -0.52 7.16
N VAL A 179 -20.68 0.40 7.71
CA VAL A 179 -19.24 0.42 7.47
C VAL A 179 -18.73 -0.81 8.21
N LEU A 180 -18.44 -1.89 7.47
CA LEU A 180 -17.65 -2.98 8.01
C LEU A 180 -16.36 -2.37 8.55
N GLY A 181 -16.13 -2.49 9.85
CA GLY A 181 -14.98 -1.89 10.53
C GLY A 181 -13.67 -2.21 9.80
N GLY A 182 -12.93 -1.15 9.43
CA GLY A 182 -11.57 -1.26 8.92
C GLY A 182 -10.56 -1.36 10.06
N TRP A 183 -9.29 -1.54 9.74
CA TRP A 183 -8.20 -1.42 10.72
C TRP A 183 -7.27 -0.27 10.37
N TYR A 184 -6.54 0.21 11.36
CA TYR A 184 -5.46 1.19 11.16
C TYR A 184 -4.25 0.87 12.05
N PRO A 185 -3.02 1.07 11.54
CA PRO A 185 -1.82 0.91 12.33
C PRO A 185 -1.48 2.17 13.13
N VAL A 186 -1.05 1.99 14.38
CA VAL A 186 -0.41 3.02 15.20
C VAL A 186 1.03 2.58 15.50
N PHE A 187 2.00 3.34 14.99
CA PHE A 187 3.42 3.00 15.13
C PHE A 187 4.01 3.58 16.41
N PHE A 188 4.69 2.75 17.20
CA PHE A 188 5.44 3.12 18.40
C PHE A 188 6.93 2.85 18.20
N ASP A 189 7.67 3.89 17.82
CA ASP A 189 9.15 3.86 17.83
C ASP A 189 9.70 3.95 19.26
N GLN A 190 8.95 4.62 20.13
CA GLN A 190 9.16 4.74 21.57
C GLN A 190 7.79 4.91 22.24
N TYR A 191 7.76 4.89 23.57
CA TYR A 191 6.52 5.17 24.33
C TYR A 191 5.96 6.55 23.97
N SER A 192 4.64 6.62 23.78
CA SER A 192 3.92 7.88 23.54
C SER A 192 2.59 7.83 24.28
N PRO A 193 2.43 8.59 25.37
CA PRO A 193 1.20 8.59 26.15
C PRO A 193 0.01 9.11 25.33
N GLU A 194 0.25 10.00 24.35
CA GLU A 194 -0.80 10.53 23.47
C GLU A 194 -1.41 9.43 22.60
N LYS A 195 -0.56 8.58 21.99
CA LYS A 195 -1.01 7.46 21.15
C LYS A 195 -1.73 6.40 21.97
N VAL A 196 -1.22 6.08 23.16
CA VAL A 196 -1.86 5.12 24.07
C VAL A 196 -3.22 5.64 24.53
N SER A 197 -3.30 6.90 24.96
CA SER A 197 -4.55 7.54 25.38
C SER A 197 -5.58 7.60 24.25
N ALA A 198 -5.15 7.89 23.02
CA ALA A 198 -6.03 7.87 21.85
C ALA A 198 -6.62 6.47 21.57
N ILE A 199 -5.82 5.41 21.70
CA ILE A 199 -6.30 4.03 21.56
C ILE A 199 -7.31 3.71 22.66
N ILE A 200 -6.96 3.97 23.92
CA ILE A 200 -7.82 3.72 25.09
C ILE A 200 -9.15 4.48 24.99
N SER A 201 -9.11 5.74 24.57
CA SER A 201 -10.31 6.56 24.36
C SER A 201 -11.23 5.95 23.31
N ASN A 202 -10.68 5.47 22.19
CA ASN A 202 -11.48 4.80 21.15
C ASN A 202 -12.05 3.45 21.62
N ILE A 203 -11.30 2.70 22.44
CA ILE A 203 -11.81 1.46 23.06
C ILE A 203 -12.98 1.78 24.01
N LYS A 204 -12.80 2.75 24.91
CA LYS A 204 -13.85 3.18 25.85
C LYS A 204 -15.08 3.76 25.15
N ALA A 205 -14.89 4.39 23.98
CA ALA A 205 -15.97 4.86 23.13
C ALA A 205 -16.68 3.73 22.36
N GLY A 206 -16.27 2.48 22.55
CA GLY A 206 -16.86 1.30 21.90
C GLY A 206 -16.52 1.18 20.41
N ARG A 207 -15.57 1.97 19.88
CA ARG A 207 -15.22 2.02 18.45
C ARG A 207 -14.22 0.97 18.01
N VAL A 208 -13.62 0.25 18.95
CA VAL A 208 -12.57 -0.76 18.69
C VAL A 208 -13.14 -2.15 18.93
N ALA A 209 -13.02 -3.02 17.94
CA ALA A 209 -13.41 -4.42 17.98
C ALA A 209 -12.34 -5.29 18.64
N SER A 210 -11.07 -5.08 18.24
CA SER A 210 -9.92 -5.79 18.80
C SER A 210 -8.63 -5.03 18.55
N ILE A 211 -7.56 -5.43 19.24
CA ILE A 211 -6.22 -4.88 19.07
C ILE A 211 -5.17 -6.00 19.07
N GLU A 212 -4.21 -5.86 18.17
CA GLU A 212 -3.01 -6.71 18.09
C GLU A 212 -1.76 -5.82 18.16
N LEU A 213 -0.85 -6.09 19.09
CA LEU A 213 0.47 -5.47 19.13
C LEU A 213 1.47 -6.39 18.48
N GLN A 214 2.02 -5.90 17.38
CA GLN A 214 2.99 -6.62 16.61
C GLN A 214 4.39 -6.07 16.84
N TYR A 215 5.36 -6.95 17.04
CA TYR A 215 6.75 -6.59 17.34
C TYR A 215 7.73 -7.48 16.58
N ASP A 216 8.97 -7.01 16.42
CA ASP A 216 10.07 -7.84 15.91
C ASP A 216 10.99 -8.28 17.05
N ARG A 217 11.82 -7.37 17.58
CA ARG A 217 12.76 -7.67 18.68
C ARG A 217 12.35 -7.10 20.03
N ASN A 218 11.39 -6.17 20.06
CA ASN A 218 11.03 -5.44 21.27
C ASN A 218 9.78 -6.01 21.97
N LEU A 219 9.85 -7.28 22.37
CA LEU A 219 8.78 -7.97 23.10
C LEU A 219 8.41 -7.25 24.40
N GLN A 220 9.42 -6.79 25.15
CA GLN A 220 9.21 -6.15 26.45
C GLN A 220 8.38 -4.86 26.33
N PHE A 221 8.66 -4.05 25.31
CA PHE A 221 7.87 -2.84 25.06
C PHE A 221 6.45 -3.19 24.61
N ALA A 222 6.27 -4.21 23.77
CA ALA A 222 4.94 -4.67 23.37
C ALA A 222 4.12 -5.18 24.57
N GLN A 223 4.74 -5.93 25.49
CA GLN A 223 4.10 -6.38 26.73
C GLN A 223 3.72 -5.21 27.65
N SER A 224 4.59 -4.21 27.79
CA SER A 224 4.31 -3.01 28.59
C SER A 224 3.12 -2.23 28.04
N LEU A 225 3.06 -2.03 26.72
CA LEU A 225 1.92 -1.39 26.06
C LEU A 225 0.62 -2.21 26.21
N ALA A 226 0.70 -3.54 26.06
CA ALA A 226 -0.44 -4.42 26.24
C ALA A 226 -1.01 -4.32 27.67
N GLN A 227 -0.14 -4.42 28.68
CA GLN A 227 -0.55 -4.33 30.09
C GLN A 227 -1.24 -3.00 30.40
N GLU A 228 -0.73 -1.88 29.89
CA GLU A 228 -1.33 -0.56 30.12
C GLU A 228 -2.73 -0.45 29.47
N ILE A 229 -2.87 -0.93 28.23
CA ILE A 229 -4.15 -0.90 27.51
C ILE A 229 -5.16 -1.83 28.20
N GLU A 230 -4.75 -3.06 28.55
CA GLU A 230 -5.59 -4.06 29.23
C GLU A 230 -6.07 -3.55 30.60
N ALA A 231 -5.18 -2.95 31.39
CA ALA A 231 -5.51 -2.41 32.71
C ALA A 231 -6.56 -1.30 32.66
N GLN A 232 -6.59 -0.51 31.58
CA GLN A 232 -7.50 0.64 31.47
C GLN A 232 -8.78 0.37 30.68
N THR A 233 -8.87 -0.75 29.96
CA THR A 233 -9.97 -1.01 29.03
C THR A 233 -10.63 -2.38 29.17
N GLN A 234 -10.01 -3.32 29.91
CA GLN A 234 -10.41 -4.73 29.98
C GLN A 234 -10.43 -5.45 28.62
N MET A 235 -9.95 -4.81 27.54
CA MET A 235 -9.82 -5.43 26.22
C MET A 235 -8.51 -6.21 26.16
N GLN A 236 -8.59 -7.52 25.92
CA GLN A 236 -7.42 -8.36 25.73
C GLN A 236 -6.64 -7.96 24.48
N VAL A 237 -5.33 -7.77 24.65
CA VAL A 237 -4.41 -7.38 23.58
C VAL A 237 -3.67 -8.62 23.09
N ARG A 238 -3.76 -8.91 21.79
CA ARG A 238 -2.98 -10.02 21.19
C ARG A 238 -1.56 -9.56 20.89
N LEU A 239 -0.57 -10.40 21.20
CA LEU A 239 0.83 -10.17 20.82
C LEU A 239 1.21 -11.04 19.62
N SER A 240 1.97 -10.48 18.69
CA SER A 240 2.36 -11.16 17.46
C SER A 240 3.80 -10.80 17.09
N GLN A 241 4.67 -11.80 17.02
CA GLN A 241 6.04 -11.58 16.55
C GLN A 241 6.08 -11.67 15.04
N SER A 242 6.67 -10.68 14.39
CA SER A 242 6.96 -10.77 12.97
C SER A 242 8.17 -9.94 12.57
N SER A 243 9.10 -10.59 11.87
CA SER A 243 10.41 -10.06 11.54
C SER A 243 10.60 -10.07 10.02
N PRO A 244 11.01 -8.95 9.37
CA PRO A 244 11.50 -9.01 8.01
C PRO A 244 12.74 -9.91 7.92
N PRO A 245 13.01 -10.56 6.78
CA PRO A 245 14.17 -11.43 6.63
C PRO A 245 15.46 -10.64 6.87
N ASP A 246 16.44 -11.30 7.47
CA ASP A 246 17.77 -10.70 7.61
C ASP A 246 18.40 -10.49 6.24
N SER A 247 18.88 -9.27 6.00
CA SER A 247 19.60 -8.90 4.80
C SER A 247 20.95 -8.30 5.21
N PRO A 248 22.08 -8.80 4.68
CA PRO A 248 23.43 -8.42 5.15
C PRO A 248 23.69 -6.91 5.17
N ASN A 249 23.02 -6.16 4.30
CA ASN A 249 23.23 -4.72 4.13
C ASN A 249 22.02 -3.86 4.48
N VAL A 250 20.98 -4.42 5.12
CA VAL A 250 19.78 -3.66 5.47
C VAL A 250 19.50 -3.74 6.96
N SER A 251 19.65 -2.58 7.60
CA SER A 251 19.10 -2.36 8.94
C SER A 251 17.62 -2.00 8.81
N TYR A 252 16.77 -2.88 9.32
CA TYR A 252 15.34 -2.61 9.51
C TYR A 252 15.12 -1.94 10.86
N GLU A 253 14.03 -1.19 11.00
CA GLU A 253 13.57 -0.77 12.33
C GLU A 253 13.03 -2.00 13.06
N ARG A 254 13.87 -2.61 13.90
CA ARG A 254 13.61 -3.87 14.61
C ARG A 254 12.99 -3.64 16.00
N ASN A 255 12.98 -2.40 16.49
CA ASN A 255 12.54 -2.07 17.86
C ASN A 255 11.15 -1.45 17.94
N ARG A 256 10.57 -1.07 16.79
CA ARG A 256 9.19 -0.55 16.70
C ARG A 256 8.16 -1.62 17.07
N VAL A 257 7.15 -1.19 17.82
CA VAL A 257 5.91 -1.94 18.05
C VAL A 257 4.79 -1.29 17.23
N VAL A 258 3.95 -2.09 16.59
CA VAL A 258 2.80 -1.62 15.81
C VAL A 258 1.52 -2.08 16.46
N ALA A 259 0.68 -1.15 16.88
CA ALA A 259 -0.67 -1.47 17.30
C ALA A 259 -1.59 -1.50 16.09
N ILE A 260 -2.10 -2.67 15.74
CA ILE A 260 -3.11 -2.86 14.72
C ILE A 260 -4.46 -2.80 15.42
N VAL A 261 -5.19 -1.70 15.19
CA VAL A 261 -6.49 -1.44 15.82
C VAL A 261 -7.59 -1.74 14.83
N TYR A 262 -8.46 -2.70 15.15
CA TYR A 262 -9.62 -3.05 14.34
C TYR A 262 -10.82 -2.27 14.84
N SER A 263 -11.46 -1.48 13.98
CA SER A 263 -12.68 -0.74 14.32
C SER A 263 -13.90 -1.65 14.30
N LYS A 264 -14.96 -1.27 15.05
CA LYS A 264 -16.29 -1.89 14.94
C LYS A 264 -17.06 -1.33 13.75
#